data_AF-A0A8T3Q0L6-F1
#
_entry.id   AF-A0A8T3Q0L6-F1
#
_cell.length_a   1.000
_cell.length_b   1.000
_cell.length_c   1.000
_cell.angle_alpha   90.00
_cell.angle_beta   90.00
_cell.angle_gamma   90.00
#
_symmetry.space_group_name_H-M   'P 1'
#
loop_
_entity.id
_entity.type
_entity.pdbx_description
1 polymer ?
#
loop_
_entity_poly.entity_id
_entity_poly.type
_entity_poly.pdbx_seq_one_letter_code
_entity_poly.pdbx_strand_id
1 'polypeptide(L)'
;MARRPGDEAAAFNLSPRALRIAGWIVAVLLIAGIAIVVGILGGDADEPGVGASPSGSGGGTTGTAIDFGTALDPATGEVVADARTDRFSAGDTFAYSVALSGTAPDPVFVEVRRTGGGAAEIVQTAVDGHQPLEFPPALAFDVPADDLFEVFGPGDYLMLVYADPAADPIAEGTFVLVEASGSPSVSASPSP
;
A
#
# COMPACT_ATOMS: atom_id res chain seq x y z
N MET A 1 -7.39 -23.84 -58.57
CA MET A 1 -6.76 -23.43 -57.29
C MET A 1 -6.91 -21.93 -57.16
N ALA A 2 -7.75 -21.44 -56.25
CA ALA A 2 -7.78 -20.06 -55.81
C ALA A 2 -8.24 -20.05 -54.35
N ARG A 3 -7.31 -19.76 -53.44
CA ARG A 3 -7.54 -19.70 -51.99
C ARG A 3 -8.37 -18.45 -51.68
N ARG A 4 -9.41 -18.62 -50.86
CA ARG A 4 -10.16 -17.55 -50.20
C ARG A 4 -9.35 -17.15 -48.95
N PRO A 5 -8.93 -15.90 -48.78
CA PRO A 5 -8.43 -15.42 -47.50
C PRO A 5 -9.64 -15.03 -46.64
N GLY A 6 -9.94 -15.84 -45.64
CA GLY A 6 -10.64 -15.42 -44.42
C GLY A 6 -9.61 -15.15 -43.33
N ASP A 7 -10.00 -14.32 -42.36
CA ASP A 7 -9.38 -14.05 -41.07
C ASP A 7 -7.92 -13.57 -41.15
N GLU A 8 -7.54 -12.40 -40.63
CA GLU A 8 -7.34 -12.15 -39.21
C GLU A 8 -6.99 -10.67 -39.06
N ALA A 9 -7.90 -9.87 -38.51
CA ALA A 9 -7.56 -8.63 -37.82
C ALA A 9 -8.75 -8.24 -36.95
N ALA A 10 -9.16 -9.15 -36.06
CA ALA A 10 -9.83 -8.73 -34.84
C ALA A 10 -8.82 -7.86 -34.09
N ALA A 11 -8.87 -6.55 -34.37
CA ALA A 11 -8.16 -5.57 -33.58
C ALA A 11 -8.71 -5.71 -32.16
N PHE A 12 -7.95 -6.40 -31.30
CA PHE A 12 -8.19 -6.46 -29.88
C PHE A 12 -8.05 -5.04 -29.34
N ASN A 13 -9.16 -4.30 -29.39
CA ASN A 13 -9.34 -3.09 -28.63
C ASN A 13 -9.38 -3.50 -27.16
N LEU A 14 -8.21 -3.69 -26.57
CA LEU A 14 -8.06 -3.84 -25.14
C LEU A 14 -8.61 -2.56 -24.51
N SER A 15 -9.74 -2.69 -23.82
CA SER A 15 -10.33 -1.58 -23.09
C SER A 15 -9.29 -1.00 -22.10
N PRO A 16 -9.29 0.32 -21.82
CA PRO A 16 -8.39 0.94 -20.84
C PRO A 16 -8.43 0.28 -19.45
N ARG A 17 -9.55 -0.38 -19.12
CA ARG A 17 -9.73 -1.17 -17.90
C ARG A 17 -8.93 -2.49 -17.92
N ALA A 18 -8.73 -3.11 -19.08
CA ALA A 18 -7.94 -4.35 -19.21
C ALA A 18 -6.43 -4.11 -19.05
N LEU A 19 -5.92 -2.94 -19.44
CA LEU A 19 -4.53 -2.55 -19.18
C LEU A 19 -4.25 -2.27 -17.70
N ARG A 20 -5.22 -1.68 -16.97
CA ARG A 20 -5.14 -1.55 -15.50
C ARG A 20 -5.12 -2.90 -14.77
N ILE A 21 -5.88 -3.86 -15.25
CA ILE A 21 -5.92 -5.23 -14.69
C ILE A 21 -4.63 -6.00 -15.03
N ALA A 22 -4.04 -5.80 -16.21
CA ALA A 22 -2.79 -6.45 -16.61
C ALA A 22 -1.58 -5.96 -15.78
N GLY A 23 -1.54 -4.67 -15.41
CA GLY A 23 -0.53 -4.14 -14.47
C GLY A 23 -0.66 -4.75 -13.08
N TRP A 24 -1.90 -4.96 -12.60
CA TRP A 24 -2.19 -5.59 -11.32
C TRP A 24 -1.74 -7.06 -11.23
N ILE A 25 -1.85 -7.83 -12.32
CA ILE A 25 -1.44 -9.25 -12.33
C ILE A 25 0.09 -9.41 -12.18
N VAL A 26 0.89 -8.45 -12.66
CA VAL A 26 2.35 -8.46 -12.47
C VAL A 26 2.71 -8.14 -11.00
N ALA A 27 2.01 -7.20 -10.36
CA ALA A 27 2.20 -6.88 -8.94
C ALA A 27 1.83 -8.06 -8.03
N VAL A 28 0.71 -8.73 -8.29
CA VAL A 28 0.28 -9.91 -7.50
C VAL A 28 1.21 -11.11 -7.71
N LEU A 29 1.74 -11.35 -8.92
CA LEU A 29 2.71 -12.43 -9.15
C LEU A 29 4.08 -12.17 -8.50
N LEU A 30 4.48 -10.91 -8.35
CA LEU A 30 5.72 -10.55 -7.65
C LEU A 30 5.60 -10.81 -6.14
N ILE A 31 4.43 -10.58 -5.56
CA ILE A 31 4.12 -10.86 -4.14
C ILE A 31 4.06 -12.38 -3.87
N ALA A 32 3.45 -13.17 -4.75
CA ALA A 32 3.41 -14.64 -4.60
C ALA A 32 4.80 -15.30 -4.74
N GLY A 33 5.74 -14.69 -5.46
CA GLY A 33 7.10 -15.20 -5.62
C GLY A 33 7.97 -15.10 -4.35
N ILE A 34 7.71 -14.12 -3.49
CA ILE A 34 8.54 -13.85 -2.30
C ILE A 34 8.22 -14.82 -1.15
N ALA A 35 6.97 -15.28 -1.02
CA ALA A 35 6.59 -16.27 -0.03
C ALA A 35 7.32 -17.63 -0.18
N ILE A 36 7.85 -17.94 -1.37
CA ILE A 36 8.59 -19.19 -1.63
C ILE A 36 10.07 -19.08 -1.23
N VAL A 37 10.66 -17.88 -1.26
CA VAL A 37 12.10 -17.71 -0.96
C VAL A 37 12.39 -17.71 0.54
N VAL A 38 11.47 -17.22 1.38
CA VAL A 38 11.66 -17.17 2.84
C VAL A 38 11.51 -18.55 3.51
N GLY A 39 10.87 -19.52 2.86
CA GLY A 39 10.63 -20.85 3.44
C GLY A 39 11.74 -21.90 3.24
N ILE A 40 12.77 -21.65 2.42
CA ILE A 40 13.70 -22.71 1.98
C ILE A 40 15.16 -22.46 2.39
N LEU A 41 15.52 -21.27 2.89
CA LEU A 41 16.91 -20.94 3.25
C LEU A 41 17.08 -20.40 4.69
N GLY A 42 16.40 -21.04 5.65
CA GLY A 42 16.54 -20.77 7.09
C GLY A 42 17.06 -21.99 7.85
N GLY A 43 18.20 -22.55 7.42
CA GLY A 43 18.91 -23.59 8.15
C GLY A 43 19.93 -22.98 9.12
N ASP A 44 19.76 -23.31 10.40
CA ASP A 44 20.72 -23.26 11.51
C ASP A 44 21.56 -21.99 11.73
N ALA A 45 21.13 -21.17 12.69
CA ALA A 45 22.05 -20.34 13.47
C ALA A 45 21.57 -20.26 14.94
N ASP A 46 22.06 -21.17 15.76
CA ASP A 46 22.22 -20.97 17.20
C ASP A 46 23.25 -19.85 17.44
N GLU A 47 22.85 -18.70 17.99
CA GLU A 47 23.65 -17.93 18.96
C GLU A 47 22.75 -16.97 19.78
N PRO A 48 22.84 -16.96 21.13
CA PRO A 48 22.14 -15.98 21.96
C PRO A 48 23.02 -14.73 22.15
N GLY A 49 22.71 -13.67 21.41
CA GLY A 49 23.38 -12.36 21.52
C GLY A 49 22.46 -11.29 22.08
N VAL A 50 22.76 -10.85 23.30
CA VAL A 50 22.02 -9.84 24.07
C VAL A 50 22.21 -8.43 23.49
N GLY A 51 21.11 -7.68 23.34
CA GLY A 51 21.07 -6.25 23.66
C GLY A 51 21.06 -5.25 22.50
N ALA A 52 19.88 -4.70 22.20
CA ALA A 52 19.56 -3.28 22.46
C ALA A 52 18.07 -3.05 22.18
N SER A 53 17.30 -2.72 23.22
CA SER A 53 16.01 -2.04 23.06
C SER A 53 16.27 -0.56 22.80
N PRO A 54 15.76 0.03 21.71
CA PRO A 54 15.38 1.42 21.71
C PRO A 54 13.93 1.52 22.21
N SER A 55 13.79 1.83 23.50
CA SER A 55 12.56 2.40 24.03
C SER A 55 12.48 3.87 23.65
N GLY A 56 11.45 4.23 22.89
CA GLY A 56 10.64 5.42 23.16
C GLY A 56 11.06 6.75 22.55
N SER A 57 10.05 7.34 21.89
CA SER A 57 9.73 8.78 21.84
C SER A 57 10.48 9.66 20.85
N GLY A 58 9.77 10.02 19.77
CA GLY A 58 9.81 11.37 19.21
C GLY A 58 11.15 11.81 18.64
N GLY A 59 11.57 11.22 17.53
CA GLY A 59 12.56 11.81 16.65
C GLY A 59 11.89 12.08 15.32
N GLY A 60 11.31 13.29 15.16
CA GLY A 60 10.75 13.71 13.88
C GLY A 60 11.84 13.71 12.83
N THR A 61 11.86 12.67 12.01
CA THR A 61 12.67 12.63 10.81
C THR A 61 12.15 13.73 9.90
N THR A 62 13.05 14.57 9.40
CA THR A 62 12.82 15.77 8.59
C THR A 62 12.27 15.45 7.19
N GLY A 63 11.40 14.44 7.07
CA GLY A 63 10.70 14.05 5.85
C GLY A 63 9.42 14.88 5.66
N THR A 64 8.93 14.90 4.43
CA THR A 64 7.63 15.49 4.10
C THR A 64 6.52 14.66 4.76
N ALA A 65 5.50 15.31 5.32
CA ALA A 65 4.37 14.57 5.88
C ALA A 65 3.57 13.87 4.77
N ILE A 66 3.12 12.64 5.02
CA ILE A 66 2.14 11.95 4.18
C ILE A 66 0.74 12.40 4.61
N ASP A 67 -0.03 12.99 3.68
CA ASP A 67 -1.45 13.25 3.88
C ASP A 67 -2.23 11.99 3.50
N PHE A 68 -3.15 11.56 4.37
CA PHE A 68 -4.04 10.41 4.13
C PHE A 68 -5.50 10.85 4.00
N GLY A 69 -6.27 10.12 3.21
CA GLY A 69 -7.71 10.32 3.09
C GLY A 69 -8.39 9.30 2.19
N THR A 70 -9.65 9.56 1.85
CA THR A 70 -10.48 8.66 1.03
C THR A 70 -10.66 9.11 -0.42
N ALA A 71 -10.10 10.26 -0.78
CA ALA A 71 -10.18 10.79 -2.14
C ALA A 71 -8.98 11.69 -2.46
N LEU A 72 -8.54 11.64 -3.72
CA LEU A 72 -7.55 12.55 -4.30
C LEU A 72 -8.24 13.58 -5.19
N ASP A 73 -7.75 14.81 -5.18
CA ASP A 73 -8.11 15.82 -6.16
C ASP A 73 -7.45 15.43 -7.51
N PRO A 74 -8.23 15.17 -8.57
CA PRO A 74 -7.67 14.72 -9.85
C PRO A 74 -6.89 15.83 -10.60
N ALA A 75 -6.94 17.08 -10.16
CA ALA A 75 -6.18 18.17 -10.74
C ALA A 75 -4.79 18.32 -10.10
N THR A 76 -4.67 18.07 -8.80
CA THR A 76 -3.42 18.29 -8.04
C THR A 76 -2.73 16.99 -7.62
N GLY A 77 -3.46 15.88 -7.55
CA GLY A 77 -2.98 14.63 -6.95
C GLY A 77 -2.91 14.67 -5.43
N GLU A 78 -3.39 15.73 -4.77
CA GLU A 78 -3.39 15.84 -3.31
C GLU A 78 -4.66 15.24 -2.70
N VAL A 79 -4.58 14.77 -1.46
CA VAL A 79 -5.78 14.36 -0.72
C VAL A 79 -6.74 15.54 -0.54
N VAL A 80 -7.99 15.36 -0.95
CA VAL A 80 -9.05 16.36 -0.80
C VAL A 80 -9.25 16.70 0.68
N ALA A 81 -9.27 17.98 1.03
CA ALA A 81 -9.35 18.44 2.43
C ALA A 81 -10.51 17.82 3.22
N ASP A 82 -11.70 17.75 2.61
CA ASP A 82 -12.90 17.19 3.24
C ASP A 82 -12.91 15.64 3.30
N ALA A 83 -11.97 14.99 2.61
CA ALA A 83 -11.80 13.53 2.59
C ALA A 83 -10.62 13.05 3.46
N ARG A 84 -9.93 13.96 4.16
CA ARG A 84 -8.77 13.64 5.00
C ARG A 84 -9.17 12.76 6.18
N THR A 85 -8.45 11.66 6.35
CA THR A 85 -8.59 10.73 7.47
C THR A 85 -7.34 9.85 7.54
N ASP A 86 -6.95 9.49 8.76
CA ASP A 86 -5.91 8.50 9.04
C ASP A 86 -6.52 7.14 9.45
N ARG A 87 -7.84 7.00 9.41
CA ARG A 87 -8.57 5.77 9.79
C ARG A 87 -9.38 5.25 8.63
N PHE A 88 -9.21 3.96 8.35
CA PHE A 88 -9.84 3.27 7.23
C PHE A 88 -10.52 1.99 7.71
N SER A 89 -11.66 1.71 7.13
CA SER A 89 -12.47 0.52 7.34
C SER A 89 -12.70 -0.22 6.02
N ALA A 90 -13.14 -1.48 6.10
CA ALA A 90 -13.49 -2.26 4.92
C ALA A 90 -14.54 -1.51 4.07
N GLY A 91 -14.33 -1.45 2.75
CA GLY A 91 -15.13 -0.67 1.81
C GLY A 91 -14.70 0.79 1.63
N ASP A 92 -13.78 1.33 2.43
CA ASP A 92 -13.19 2.64 2.19
C ASP A 92 -12.19 2.60 1.03
N THR A 93 -11.94 3.75 0.43
CA THR A 93 -10.74 3.96 -0.40
C THR A 93 -9.62 4.45 0.52
N PHE A 94 -8.47 3.81 0.43
CA PHE A 94 -7.23 4.31 1.03
C PHE A 94 -6.49 5.15 0.01
N ALA A 95 -6.37 6.45 0.25
CA ALA A 95 -5.58 7.36 -0.55
C ALA A 95 -4.50 8.04 0.30
N TYR A 96 -3.33 8.25 -0.29
CA TYR A 96 -2.30 9.09 0.29
C TYR A 96 -1.66 10.01 -0.76
N SER A 97 -1.17 11.14 -0.29
CA SER A 97 -0.39 12.08 -1.10
C SER A 97 0.79 12.66 -0.34
N VAL A 98 1.90 12.89 -1.04
CA VAL A 98 3.08 13.59 -0.54
C VAL A 98 3.38 14.77 -1.46
N ALA A 99 3.26 15.99 -0.94
CA ALA A 99 3.56 17.20 -1.68
C ALA A 99 5.08 17.44 -1.74
N LEU A 100 5.70 17.22 -2.91
CA LEU A 100 7.14 17.42 -3.09
C LEU A 100 7.44 18.84 -3.57
N SER A 101 8.59 19.37 -3.16
CA SER A 101 9.08 20.68 -3.63
C SER A 101 9.75 20.61 -5.03
N GLY A 102 9.69 19.47 -5.71
CA GLY A 102 10.38 19.21 -6.98
C GLY A 102 9.80 18.03 -7.73
N THR A 103 10.51 17.54 -8.75
CA THR A 103 10.08 16.37 -9.52
C THR A 103 10.00 15.13 -8.62
N ALA A 104 8.90 14.40 -8.74
CA ALA A 104 8.73 13.12 -8.08
C ALA A 104 9.81 12.11 -8.54
N PRO A 105 10.44 11.36 -7.62
CA PRO A 105 11.31 10.26 -8.01
C PRO A 105 10.50 9.17 -8.74
N ASP A 106 11.14 8.51 -9.72
CA ASP A 106 10.60 7.32 -10.39
C ASP A 106 11.78 6.35 -10.64
N PRO A 107 11.80 5.17 -9.98
CA PRO A 107 10.75 4.62 -9.12
C PRO A 107 10.68 5.29 -7.73
N VAL A 108 9.57 5.04 -7.02
CA VAL A 108 9.46 5.28 -5.56
C VAL A 108 9.39 3.97 -4.82
N PHE A 109 9.85 3.94 -3.57
CA PHE A 109 9.78 2.74 -2.74
C PHE A 109 8.92 3.00 -1.51
N VAL A 110 8.03 2.07 -1.19
CA VAL A 110 7.12 2.18 -0.03
C VAL A 110 7.35 1.02 0.91
N GLU A 111 7.57 1.35 2.19
CA GLU A 111 7.67 0.41 3.29
C GLU A 111 6.50 0.64 4.26
N VAL A 112 5.93 -0.44 4.77
CA VAL A 112 4.87 -0.38 5.80
C VAL A 112 5.30 -1.19 6.99
N ARG A 113 5.26 -0.54 8.17
CA ARG A 113 5.55 -1.15 9.46
C ARG A 113 4.30 -1.17 10.31
N ARG A 114 3.98 -2.31 10.90
CA ARG A 114 2.96 -2.41 11.95
C ARG A 114 3.54 -1.81 13.23
N THR A 115 2.84 -0.85 13.85
CA THR A 115 3.27 -0.19 15.11
C THR A 115 2.36 -0.50 16.29
N GLY A 116 1.14 -0.97 16.04
CA GLY A 116 0.18 -1.40 17.07
C GLY A 116 0.06 -2.92 17.19
N GLY A 117 -0.08 -3.42 18.42
CA GLY A 117 -0.38 -4.85 18.70
C GLY A 117 0.84 -5.78 18.90
N GLY A 118 2.07 -5.26 18.97
CA GLY A 118 3.27 -6.08 19.17
C GLY A 118 4.58 -5.32 18.93
N ALA A 119 5.68 -6.04 18.73
CA ALA A 119 6.92 -5.45 18.25
C ALA A 119 6.72 -4.88 16.83
N ALA A 120 7.43 -3.80 16.50
CA ALA A 120 7.35 -3.23 15.16
C ALA A 120 7.80 -4.28 14.14
N GLU A 121 6.91 -4.59 13.20
CA GLU A 121 7.13 -5.61 12.18
C GLU A 121 7.07 -4.96 10.81
N ILE A 122 8.07 -5.23 9.96
CA ILE A 122 8.03 -4.86 8.56
C ILE A 122 7.07 -5.83 7.88
N VAL A 123 5.86 -5.36 7.62
CA VAL A 123 4.83 -6.15 6.93
C VAL A 123 5.00 -6.07 5.41
N GLN A 124 5.68 -5.04 4.93
CA GLN A 124 6.11 -4.89 3.55
C GLN A 124 7.46 -4.16 3.51
N THR A 125 8.47 -4.80 2.95
CA THR A 125 9.76 -4.15 2.64
C THR A 125 9.59 -3.10 1.55
N ALA A 126 10.50 -2.13 1.47
CA ALA A 126 10.59 -1.20 0.34
C ALA A 126 10.54 -1.95 -1.00
N VAL A 127 9.46 -1.73 -1.77
CA VAL A 127 9.23 -2.33 -3.09
C VAL A 127 9.12 -1.24 -4.15
N ASP A 128 9.60 -1.55 -5.36
CA ASP A 128 9.44 -0.67 -6.53
C ASP A 128 7.95 -0.38 -6.77
N GLY A 129 7.58 0.89 -6.65
CA GLY A 129 6.28 1.42 -7.00
C GLY A 129 6.40 2.37 -8.18
N HIS A 130 5.59 2.16 -9.21
CA HIS A 130 5.34 3.19 -10.21
C HIS A 130 4.19 4.05 -9.77
N GLN A 131 4.35 5.37 -9.88
CA GLN A 131 3.28 6.29 -9.60
C GLN A 131 2.11 6.05 -10.58
N PRO A 132 0.92 5.65 -10.12
CA PRO A 132 -0.21 5.35 -11.00
C PRO A 132 -0.80 6.61 -11.62
N LEU A 133 -0.44 7.77 -11.07
CA LEU A 133 -1.01 9.06 -11.38
C LEU A 133 0.10 10.03 -11.82
N GLU A 134 -0.03 10.60 -13.02
CA GLU A 134 0.94 11.57 -13.57
C GLU A 134 0.66 12.98 -13.02
N PHE A 135 0.95 13.23 -11.73
CA PHE A 135 0.71 14.53 -11.08
C PHE A 135 1.99 15.17 -10.55
N PRO A 136 2.73 15.96 -11.34
CA PRO A 136 3.80 16.76 -10.78
C PRO A 136 3.21 17.95 -9.96
N PRO A 137 3.66 18.22 -8.72
CA PRO A 137 4.76 17.60 -7.97
C PRO A 137 4.29 16.73 -6.77
N ALA A 138 3.11 16.10 -6.84
CA ALA A 138 2.61 15.25 -5.76
C ALA A 138 2.90 13.77 -6.05
N LEU A 139 3.41 13.02 -5.09
CA LEU A 139 3.33 11.55 -5.12
C LEU A 139 1.96 11.14 -4.60
N ALA A 140 1.20 10.38 -5.37
CA ALA A 140 -0.18 10.07 -5.02
C ALA A 140 -0.57 8.65 -5.42
N PHE A 141 -1.28 7.97 -4.54
CA PHE A 141 -1.78 6.61 -4.73
C PHE A 141 -3.15 6.46 -4.07
N ASP A 142 -4.03 5.69 -4.71
CA ASP A 142 -5.28 5.21 -4.15
C ASP A 142 -5.46 3.71 -4.38
N VAL A 143 -5.98 3.01 -3.36
CA VAL A 143 -6.33 1.58 -3.41
C VAL A 143 -7.55 1.31 -2.54
N PRO A 144 -8.34 0.26 -2.80
CA PRO A 144 -9.36 -0.20 -1.85
C PRO A 144 -8.73 -0.56 -0.50
N ALA A 145 -9.33 -0.13 0.61
CA ALA A 145 -8.84 -0.47 1.94
C ALA A 145 -8.95 -1.99 2.21
N ASP A 146 -9.92 -2.67 1.59
CA ASP A 146 -10.10 -4.13 1.69
C ASP A 146 -8.83 -4.91 1.31
N ASP A 147 -8.09 -4.45 0.30
CA ASP A 147 -6.84 -5.09 -0.14
C ASP A 147 -5.76 -4.95 0.95
N LEU A 148 -5.72 -3.80 1.63
CA LEU A 148 -4.80 -3.59 2.76
C LEU A 148 -5.18 -4.45 3.96
N PHE A 149 -6.48 -4.68 4.20
CA PHE A 149 -6.93 -5.62 5.24
C PHE A 149 -6.55 -7.06 4.92
N GLU A 150 -6.61 -7.49 3.65
CA GLU A 150 -6.21 -8.85 3.26
C GLU A 150 -4.71 -9.09 3.49
N VAL A 151 -3.87 -8.10 3.18
CA VAL A 151 -2.41 -8.21 3.28
C VAL A 151 -1.91 -7.96 4.69
N PHE A 152 -2.34 -6.86 5.31
CA PHE A 152 -1.80 -6.42 6.60
C PHE A 152 -2.70 -6.81 7.77
N GLY A 153 -4.01 -6.92 7.58
CA GLY A 153 -4.99 -7.04 8.66
C GLY A 153 -5.23 -5.73 9.41
N PRO A 154 -6.09 -5.72 10.44
CA PRO A 154 -6.33 -4.52 11.25
C PRO A 154 -5.11 -4.15 12.11
N GLY A 155 -4.95 -2.86 12.39
CA GLY A 155 -3.87 -2.34 13.23
C GLY A 155 -3.49 -0.88 12.96
N ASP A 156 -2.53 -0.40 13.75
CA ASP A 156 -1.86 0.88 13.53
C ASP A 156 -0.57 0.65 12.72
N TYR A 157 -0.34 1.49 11.71
CA TYR A 157 0.75 1.35 10.75
C TYR A 157 1.50 2.66 10.56
N LEU A 158 2.81 2.54 10.33
CA LEU A 158 3.69 3.59 9.86
C LEU A 158 4.04 3.29 8.40
N MET A 159 3.74 4.24 7.52
CA MET A 159 4.16 4.24 6.13
C MET A 159 5.40 5.10 5.96
N LEU A 160 6.39 4.59 5.24
CA LEU A 160 7.63 5.26 4.89
C LEU A 160 7.78 5.24 3.36
N VAL A 161 8.14 6.38 2.78
CA VAL A 161 8.38 6.52 1.34
C VAL A 161 9.84 6.88 1.13
N TYR A 162 10.48 6.23 0.16
CA TYR A 162 11.90 6.40 -0.16
C TYR A 162 12.08 6.69 -1.65
N ALA A 163 13.11 7.49 -1.96
CA ALA A 163 13.64 7.59 -3.32
C ALA A 163 14.70 6.50 -3.62
N ASP A 164 15.34 5.96 -2.58
CA ASP A 164 16.30 4.86 -2.62
C ASP A 164 16.08 4.01 -1.36
N PRO A 165 15.88 2.68 -1.46
CA PRO A 165 15.60 1.82 -0.30
C PRO A 165 16.75 1.74 0.70
N ALA A 166 17.97 2.14 0.33
CA ALA A 166 19.13 2.18 1.23
C ALA A 166 19.35 3.56 1.87
N ALA A 167 18.51 4.56 1.56
CA ALA A 167 18.60 5.92 2.08
C ALA A 167 17.56 6.21 3.18
N ASP A 168 17.63 7.41 3.76
CA ASP A 168 16.60 7.89 4.68
C ASP A 168 15.26 8.12 3.96
N PRO A 169 14.11 7.90 4.63
CA PRO A 169 12.80 8.14 4.04
C PRO A 169 12.62 9.62 3.69
N ILE A 170 12.04 9.89 2.52
CA ILE A 170 11.70 11.23 2.06
C ILE A 170 10.35 11.71 2.62
N ALA A 171 9.50 10.77 3.03
CA ALA A 171 8.23 11.05 3.68
C ALA A 171 7.82 9.93 4.65
N GLU A 172 7.06 10.31 5.68
CA GLU A 172 6.53 9.39 6.68
C GLU A 172 5.12 9.81 7.13
N GLY A 173 4.33 8.84 7.55
CA GLY A 173 3.00 9.09 8.10
C GLY A 173 2.35 7.85 8.67
N THR A 174 1.43 8.03 9.60
CA THR A 174 0.73 6.94 10.29
C THR A 174 -0.72 6.82 9.84
N PHE A 175 -1.22 5.59 9.72
CA PHE A 175 -2.62 5.30 9.44
C PHE A 175 -3.10 4.08 10.24
N VAL A 176 -4.42 3.91 10.32
CA VAL A 176 -5.07 2.86 11.10
C VAL A 176 -6.08 2.11 10.23
N LEU A 177 -5.95 0.79 10.19
CA LEU A 177 -6.94 -0.11 9.63
C LEU A 177 -7.83 -0.63 10.76
N VAL A 178 -9.09 -0.17 10.79
CA VAL A 178 -10.07 -0.45 11.83
C VAL A 178 -10.97 -1.59 11.41
N GLU A 179 -11.09 -2.64 12.23
CA GLU A 179 -12.10 -3.68 12.00
C GLU A 179 -13.49 -3.06 11.92
N ALA A 180 -14.26 -3.44 10.89
CA ALA A 180 -15.67 -3.11 10.85
C ALA A 180 -16.31 -3.67 12.13
N SER A 181 -16.73 -2.79 13.03
CA SER A 181 -17.36 -3.20 14.27
C SER A 181 -18.56 -4.05 13.90
N GLY A 182 -18.47 -5.36 14.14
CA GLY A 182 -19.52 -6.31 13.82
C GLY A 182 -20.83 -5.75 14.32
N SER A 183 -21.81 -5.62 13.43
CA SER A 183 -23.15 -5.16 13.78
C SER A 183 -23.60 -5.87 15.06
N PRO A 184 -24.09 -5.15 16.10
CA PRO A 184 -24.51 -5.80 17.32
C PRO A 184 -25.59 -6.83 16.94
N SER A 185 -25.25 -8.12 17.08
CA SER A 185 -26.20 -9.21 16.92
C SER A 185 -27.35 -8.95 17.87
N VAL A 186 -28.47 -8.50 17.32
CA VAL A 186 -29.71 -8.31 18.05
C VAL A 186 -30.14 -9.70 18.49
N SER A 187 -29.81 -10.08 19.73
CA SER A 187 -30.34 -11.28 20.35
C SER A 187 -31.86 -11.13 20.42
N ALA A 188 -32.55 -11.67 19.42
CA ALA A 188 -33.98 -11.88 19.48
C ALA A 188 -34.23 -12.87 20.63
N SER A 189 -34.69 -12.35 21.77
CA SER A 189 -35.25 -13.18 22.84
C SER A 189 -36.48 -13.89 22.28
N PRO A 190 -36.55 -15.24 22.27
CA PRO A 190 -37.82 -15.90 22.09
C PRO A 190 -38.68 -15.61 23.33
N SER A 191 -39.81 -14.94 23.11
CA SER A 191 -40.85 -14.74 24.12
C SER A 191 -41.49 -16.09 24.50
N PRO A 192 -41.91 -16.28 25.76
CA PRO A 192 -42.29 -17.59 26.34
C PRO A 192 -43.58 -18.18 25.78
#